data_AF-A0A0B8PNP0-F1
#
_entry.id   AF-A0A0B8PNP0-F1
#
_cell.length_a   1.000
_cell.length_b   1.000
_cell.length_c   1.000
_cell.angle_alpha   90.00
_cell.angle_beta   90.00
_cell.angle_gamma   90.00
#
_symmetry.space_group_name_H-M   'P 1'
#
loop_
_entity.id
_entity.type
_entity.pdbx_description
1 polymer ?
#
loop_
_entity_poly.entity_id
_entity_poly.type
_entity_poly.pdbx_seq_one_letter_code
_entity_poly.pdbx_strand_id
1 'polypeptide(L)'
;MYNWSTEPWHTQEVVDQIQKEFYGPERGDIVGNEDVGQMSAWYVMSALGIYQVSGSDPILTVARPIFDKVEIPVGDGVFTITAENNSPQNKYIKSVTIDGKSLENNFTFNFEQLKAGGELHFVMTSDVQQAMSREDLADG
;
A
#
# COMPACT_ATOMS: atom_id res chain seq x y z
N MET A 1 -2.65 -1.91 -11.47
CA MET A 1 -3.68 -2.04 -12.54
C MET A 1 -5.08 -2.23 -11.97
N TYR A 2 -5.31 -3.16 -11.03
CA TYR A 2 -6.62 -3.30 -10.35
C TYR A 2 -7.05 -2.05 -9.57
N ASN A 3 -6.13 -1.26 -9.00
CA ASN A 3 -6.49 0.05 -8.41
C ASN A 3 -7.22 1.00 -9.37
N TRP A 4 -7.09 0.77 -10.69
CA TRP A 4 -7.80 1.54 -11.73
C TRP A 4 -8.96 0.76 -12.37
N SER A 5 -9.34 -0.41 -11.85
CA SER A 5 -10.57 -1.11 -12.26
C SER A 5 -11.72 -0.82 -11.29
N THR A 6 -12.92 -1.28 -11.63
CA THR A 6 -14.11 -1.24 -10.76
C THR A 6 -13.97 -2.10 -9.51
N GLU A 7 -12.90 -2.90 -9.40
CA GLU A 7 -12.68 -3.88 -8.33
C GLU A 7 -11.26 -3.74 -7.75
N PRO A 8 -10.95 -2.60 -7.10
CA PRO A 8 -9.60 -2.31 -6.60
C PRO A 8 -9.12 -3.29 -5.51
N TRP A 9 -10.04 -3.98 -4.81
CA TRP A 9 -9.72 -4.99 -3.80
C TRP A 9 -8.92 -6.18 -4.36
N HIS A 10 -9.01 -6.47 -5.67
CA HIS A 10 -8.17 -7.48 -6.29
C HIS A 10 -6.68 -7.16 -6.24
N THR A 11 -6.27 -5.89 -6.18
CA THR A 11 -4.86 -5.54 -5.90
C THR A 11 -4.42 -6.12 -4.56
N GLN A 12 -5.26 -6.02 -3.53
CA GLN A 12 -4.92 -6.40 -2.17
C GLN A 12 -4.82 -7.92 -2.03
N GLU A 13 -5.69 -8.66 -2.72
CA GLU A 13 -5.65 -10.13 -2.75
C GLU A 13 -4.42 -10.66 -3.47
N VAL A 14 -4.09 -10.09 -4.63
CA VAL A 14 -2.90 -10.49 -5.41
C VAL A 14 -1.61 -10.15 -4.65
N VAL A 15 -1.55 -9.00 -3.98
CA VAL A 15 -0.38 -8.62 -3.17
C VAL A 15 -0.20 -9.56 -1.97
N ASP A 16 -1.28 -9.89 -1.24
CA ASP A 16 -1.23 -10.85 -0.12
C ASP A 16 -0.79 -12.25 -0.60
N GLN A 17 -1.30 -12.71 -1.74
CA GLN A 17 -0.89 -13.97 -2.33
C GLN A 17 0.59 -13.98 -2.71
N ILE A 18 1.07 -12.93 -3.40
CA ILE A 18 2.49 -12.84 -3.79
C ILE A 18 3.41 -12.82 -2.56
N GLN A 19 3.06 -12.05 -1.52
CA GLN A 19 3.85 -11.99 -0.30
C GLN A 19 3.92 -13.33 0.45
N LYS A 20 2.85 -14.12 0.41
CA LYS A 20 2.78 -15.44 1.06
C LYS A 20 3.45 -16.55 0.26
N GLU A 21 3.33 -16.52 -1.07
CA GLU A 21 3.73 -17.64 -1.93
C GLU A 21 5.10 -17.46 -2.58
N PHE A 22 5.61 -16.23 -2.69
CA PHE A 22 6.83 -15.92 -3.47
C PHE A 22 8.00 -15.39 -2.64
N TYR A 23 7.85 -15.25 -1.31
CA TYR A 23 8.90 -14.77 -0.41
C TYR A 23 8.91 -15.55 0.91
N GLY A 24 10.02 -16.24 1.18
CA GLY A 24 10.30 -16.92 2.45
C GLY A 24 11.66 -16.50 3.03
N PRO A 25 11.90 -16.69 4.34
CA PRO A 25 13.14 -16.28 4.99
C PRO A 25 14.35 -17.20 4.71
N GLU A 26 14.16 -18.28 3.93
CA GLU A 26 15.20 -19.29 3.67
C GLU A 26 15.97 -19.00 2.38
N ARG A 27 17.23 -19.48 2.30
CA ARG A 27 18.05 -19.39 1.09
C ARG A 27 17.42 -20.20 -0.04
N GLY A 28 16.70 -19.53 -0.93
CA GLY A 28 16.12 -20.14 -2.14
C GLY A 28 14.69 -19.71 -2.47
N ASP A 29 14.01 -18.98 -1.56
CA ASP A 29 12.59 -18.65 -1.71
C ASP A 29 12.32 -17.38 -2.54
N ILE A 30 13.08 -17.17 -3.61
CA ILE A 30 12.73 -16.18 -4.66
C ILE A 30 12.46 -16.98 -5.93
N VAL A 31 11.23 -16.96 -6.41
CA VAL A 31 10.90 -17.52 -7.73
C VAL A 31 11.33 -16.52 -8.80
N GLY A 32 12.59 -16.61 -9.25
CA GLY A 32 13.09 -15.82 -10.38
C GLY A 32 14.46 -15.16 -10.16
N ASN A 33 14.96 -14.50 -11.20
CA ASN A 33 16.25 -13.81 -11.15
C ASN A 33 16.11 -12.48 -10.39
N GLU A 34 17.11 -12.16 -9.59
CA GLU A 34 17.20 -11.02 -8.64
C GLU A 34 17.05 -9.61 -9.27
N ASP A 35 17.06 -9.51 -10.61
CA ASP A 35 16.95 -8.29 -11.44
C ASP A 35 17.39 -7.00 -10.72
N VAL A 36 18.61 -7.05 -10.16
CA VAL A 36 19.33 -5.92 -9.55
C VAL A 36 18.45 -5.10 -8.57
N GLY A 37 17.66 -5.76 -7.72
CA GLY A 37 16.94 -5.13 -6.60
C GLY A 37 15.51 -4.67 -6.87
N GLN A 38 14.99 -4.81 -8.10
CA GLN A 38 13.60 -4.47 -8.44
C GLN A 38 12.56 -5.29 -7.66
N MET A 39 12.77 -6.60 -7.52
CA MET A 39 11.84 -7.49 -6.78
C MET A 39 11.85 -7.21 -5.27
N SER A 40 13.02 -6.89 -4.70
CA SER A 40 13.14 -6.54 -3.27
C SER A 40 12.47 -5.19 -2.96
N ALA A 41 12.63 -4.21 -3.85
CA ALA A 41 11.95 -2.93 -3.74
C ALA A 41 10.42 -3.08 -3.83
N TRP A 42 9.93 -3.96 -4.72
CA TRP A 42 8.49 -4.26 -4.84
C TRP A 42 7.92 -4.88 -3.55
N TYR A 43 8.65 -5.83 -2.95
CA TYR A 43 8.23 -6.44 -1.68
C TYR A 43 8.23 -5.43 -0.54
N VAL A 44 9.30 -4.65 -0.36
CA VAL A 44 9.40 -3.63 0.69
C VAL A 44 8.30 -2.59 0.54
N MET A 45 8.10 -2.04 -0.66
CA MET A 45 7.04 -1.06 -0.91
C MET A 45 5.65 -1.65 -0.64
N SER A 46 5.38 -2.87 -1.13
CA SER A 46 4.10 -3.55 -0.87
C SER A 46 3.90 -3.89 0.61
N ALA A 47 4.96 -4.22 1.36
CA ALA A 47 4.91 -4.44 2.80
C ALA A 47 4.57 -3.16 3.58
N LEU A 48 5.07 -2.01 3.10
CA LEU A 48 4.71 -0.69 3.60
C LEU A 48 3.28 -0.26 3.23
N GLY A 49 2.63 -0.95 2.30
CA GLY A 49 1.30 -0.58 1.80
C GLY A 49 1.33 0.59 0.81
N ILE A 50 2.46 0.86 0.15
CA ILE A 50 2.58 1.92 -0.87
C ILE A 50 3.32 1.41 -2.11
N TYR A 51 3.06 1.95 -3.29
CA TYR A 51 3.78 1.57 -4.51
C TYR A 51 3.86 2.74 -5.50
N GLN A 52 5.00 2.92 -6.16
CA GLN A 52 5.13 3.89 -7.25
C GLN A 52 4.97 3.17 -8.59
N VAL A 53 3.90 3.47 -9.32
CA VAL A 53 3.58 2.73 -10.57
C VAL A 53 4.42 3.21 -11.75
N SER A 54 4.74 4.50 -11.79
CA SER A 54 5.47 5.15 -12.87
C SER A 54 6.67 5.89 -12.28
N GLY A 55 7.89 5.58 -12.76
CA GLY A 55 9.11 6.23 -12.29
C GLY A 55 9.24 7.70 -12.74
N SER A 56 8.43 8.14 -13.71
CA SER A 56 8.40 9.53 -14.19
C SER A 56 7.37 10.40 -13.47
N ASP A 57 6.41 9.80 -12.78
CA ASP A 57 5.33 10.53 -12.10
C ASP A 57 5.53 10.48 -10.58
N PRO A 58 5.44 11.62 -9.85
CA PRO A 58 5.58 11.67 -8.41
C PRO A 58 4.29 11.22 -7.71
N ILE A 59 3.67 10.15 -8.19
CA ILE A 59 2.38 9.62 -7.70
C ILE A 59 2.64 8.26 -7.06
N LEU A 60 2.33 8.16 -5.78
CA LEU A 60 2.30 6.92 -5.02
C LEU A 60 0.87 6.41 -4.95
N THR A 61 0.68 5.10 -5.07
CA THR A 61 -0.60 4.44 -4.82
C THR A 61 -0.53 3.61 -3.54
N VAL A 62 -1.66 3.42 -2.87
CA VAL A 62 -1.73 2.58 -1.68
C VAL A 62 -2.07 1.13 -1.99
N ALA A 63 -1.55 0.23 -1.17
CA ALA A 63 -1.74 -1.22 -1.17
C ALA A 63 -1.94 -1.69 0.28
N ARG A 64 -2.17 -2.99 0.48
CA ARG A 64 -2.33 -3.55 1.82
C ARG A 64 -1.01 -3.49 2.61
N PRO A 65 -0.95 -2.80 3.77
CA PRO A 65 0.21 -2.88 4.65
C PRO A 65 0.25 -4.24 5.37
N ILE A 66 1.46 -4.73 5.69
CA ILE A 66 1.62 -5.94 6.51
C ILE A 66 2.05 -5.64 7.95
N PHE A 67 2.49 -4.42 8.21
CA PHE A 67 2.89 -3.94 9.55
C PHE A 67 1.84 -2.98 10.09
N ASP A 68 1.62 -3.02 11.41
CA ASP A 68 0.69 -2.10 12.10
C ASP A 68 1.25 -0.67 12.16
N LYS A 69 2.57 -0.54 12.20
CA LYS A 69 3.25 0.76 12.21
C LYS A 69 4.61 0.67 11.55
N VAL A 70 4.93 1.64 10.71
CA VAL A 70 6.26 1.87 10.15
C VAL A 70 6.61 3.35 10.24
N GLU A 71 7.85 3.66 10.60
CA GLU A 71 8.40 5.02 10.61
C GLU A 71 9.51 5.10 9.58
N ILE A 72 9.39 6.04 8.64
CA ILE A 72 10.33 6.27 7.56
C ILE A 72 10.98 7.64 7.80
N PRO A 73 12.27 7.71 8.16
CA PRO A 73 12.98 8.98 8.25
C PRO A 73 13.04 9.67 6.88
N VAL A 74 12.63 10.93 6.81
CA VAL A 74 12.58 11.73 5.57
C VAL A 74 13.05 13.17 5.86
N GLY A 75 14.16 13.58 5.25
CA GLY A 75 14.78 14.87 5.56
C GLY A 75 15.07 15.00 7.06
N ASP A 76 14.53 16.06 7.68
CA ASP A 76 14.63 16.31 9.12
C ASP A 76 13.43 15.76 9.92
N GLY A 77 12.51 15.02 9.27
CA GLY A 77 11.27 14.52 9.85
C GLY A 77 11.07 13.01 9.69
N VAL A 78 9.86 12.56 9.98
CA VAL A 78 9.43 11.15 9.86
C VAL A 78 8.10 11.10 9.13
N PHE A 79 7.98 10.19 8.18
CA PHE A 79 6.72 9.78 7.60
C PHE A 79 6.27 8.48 8.26
N THR A 80 5.09 8.48 8.85
CA THR A 80 4.56 7.34 9.60
C THR A 80 3.48 6.66 8.80
N ILE A 81 3.53 5.34 8.69
CA ILE A 81 2.45 4.53 8.15
C ILE A 81 1.84 3.76 9.32
N THR A 82 0.53 3.87 9.54
CA THR A 82 -0.19 3.15 10.59
C THR A 82 -1.35 2.35 9.99
N ALA A 83 -1.64 1.17 10.55
CA ALA A 83 -2.73 0.32 10.11
C ALA A 83 -3.56 -0.18 11.30
N GLU A 84 -4.78 0.31 11.42
CA GLU A 84 -5.76 -0.17 12.39
C GLU A 84 -6.40 -1.47 11.90
N ASN A 85 -6.63 -2.41 12.82
CA ASN A 85 -7.27 -3.70 12.55
C ASN A 85 -6.48 -4.56 11.57
N ASN A 86 -5.18 -4.35 11.39
CA ASN A 86 -4.40 -5.17 10.47
C ASN A 86 -4.27 -6.61 10.99
N SER A 87 -4.66 -7.58 10.16
CA SER A 87 -4.58 -9.00 10.50
C SER A 87 -4.62 -9.86 9.23
N PRO A 88 -4.35 -11.16 9.33
CA PRO A 88 -4.54 -12.08 8.21
C PRO A 88 -5.99 -12.11 7.69
N GLN A 89 -6.99 -11.83 8.55
CA GLN A 89 -8.40 -11.80 8.18
C GLN A 89 -8.82 -10.45 7.59
N ASN A 90 -8.29 -9.35 8.12
CA ASN A 90 -8.62 -7.99 7.72
C ASN A 90 -7.69 -7.54 6.58
N LYS A 91 -7.92 -8.09 5.40
CA LYS A 91 -7.09 -7.85 4.21
C LYS A 91 -7.55 -6.66 3.36
N TYR A 92 -8.73 -6.09 3.63
CA TYR A 92 -9.28 -5.01 2.81
C TYR A 92 -9.06 -3.63 3.43
N ILE A 93 -8.72 -2.64 2.60
CA ILE A 93 -8.66 -1.24 3.04
C ILE A 93 -10.09 -0.68 3.13
N LYS A 94 -10.54 -0.35 4.34
CA LYS A 94 -11.82 0.30 4.60
C LYS A 94 -11.74 1.81 4.40
N SER A 95 -10.65 2.42 4.84
CA SER A 95 -10.36 3.83 4.62
C SER A 95 -8.86 4.07 4.69
N VAL A 96 -8.40 5.09 3.98
CA VAL A 96 -7.03 5.59 4.10
C VAL A 96 -7.04 7.12 4.15
N THR A 97 -6.23 7.68 5.05
CA THR A 97 -6.03 9.13 5.15
C THR A 97 -4.57 9.49 5.03
N ILE A 98 -4.28 10.63 4.42
CA ILE A 98 -2.97 11.27 4.45
C ILE A 98 -3.07 12.59 5.19
N ASP A 99 -2.30 12.72 6.28
CA ASP A 99 -2.34 13.86 7.21
C ASP A 99 -3.77 14.20 7.66
N GLY A 100 -4.54 13.16 7.98
CA GLY A 100 -5.93 13.26 8.42
C GLY A 100 -6.96 13.58 7.34
N LYS A 101 -6.56 13.69 6.06
CA LYS A 101 -7.47 13.90 4.92
C LYS A 101 -7.74 12.59 4.19
N SER A 102 -9.01 12.33 3.90
CA SER A 102 -9.46 11.16 3.12
C SER A 102 -8.76 11.10 1.77
N LEU A 103 -8.25 9.93 1.42
CA LEU A 103 -7.47 9.71 0.19
C LEU A 103 -8.42 9.25 -0.93
N GLU A 104 -9.20 10.20 -1.44
CA GLU A 104 -10.31 9.96 -2.38
C GLU A 104 -9.87 9.98 -3.85
N ASN A 105 -8.61 10.32 -4.16
CA ASN A 105 -8.15 10.37 -5.55
C ASN A 105 -7.51 9.04 -6.00
N ASN A 106 -8.34 8.05 -6.35
CA ASN A 106 -7.88 6.78 -6.93
C ASN A 106 -6.82 6.04 -6.10
N PHE A 107 -6.89 6.10 -4.76
CA PHE A 107 -5.88 5.50 -3.89
C PHE A 107 -4.47 6.07 -4.12
N THR A 108 -4.35 7.34 -4.54
CA THR A 108 -3.06 7.97 -4.80
C THR A 108 -2.80 9.22 -3.97
N PHE A 109 -1.52 9.48 -3.71
CA PHE A 109 -1.01 10.70 -3.10
C PHE A 109 0.32 11.11 -3.73
N ASN A 110 0.72 12.37 -3.55
CA ASN A 110 1.94 12.88 -4.16
C ASN A 110 3.17 12.50 -3.33
N PHE A 111 4.26 12.15 -4.00
CA PHE A 111 5.56 11.85 -3.38
C PHE A 111 6.09 13.03 -2.51
N GLU A 112 5.75 14.28 -2.84
CA GLU A 112 6.06 15.43 -2.00
C GLU A 112 5.44 15.33 -0.60
N GLN A 113 4.26 14.71 -0.46
CA GLN A 113 3.62 14.50 0.85
C GLN A 113 4.41 13.49 1.68
N LEU A 114 4.99 12.46 1.06
CA LEU A 114 5.90 11.55 1.77
C LEU A 114 7.17 12.27 2.20
N LYS A 115 7.79 13.03 1.29
CA LYS A 115 9.05 13.74 1.57
C LYS A 115 8.92 14.83 2.63
N ALA A 116 7.75 15.47 2.73
CA ALA A 116 7.47 16.45 3.75
C ALA A 116 7.41 15.85 5.18
N GLY A 117 7.36 14.52 5.29
CA GLY A 117 6.95 13.85 6.53
C GLY A 117 5.43 13.86 6.70
N GLY A 118 4.94 13.29 7.79
CA GLY A 118 3.50 13.21 8.06
C GLY A 118 3.01 11.81 8.35
N GLU A 119 1.74 11.53 8.07
CA GLU A 119 1.11 10.24 8.36
C GLU A 119 0.23 9.74 7.22
N LEU A 120 0.38 8.44 6.90
CA LEU A 120 -0.56 7.65 6.13
C LEU A 120 -1.23 6.63 7.06
N HIS A 121 -2.52 6.81 7.31
CA HIS A 121 -3.27 5.97 8.24
C HIS A 121 -4.30 5.12 7.51
N PHE A 122 -4.19 3.81 7.67
CA PHE A 122 -5.10 2.80 7.14
C PHE A 122 -6.05 2.29 8.22
N VAL A 123 -7.30 2.06 7.84
CA VAL A 123 -8.24 1.22 8.60
C VAL A 123 -8.55 -0.01 7.77
N MET A 124 -8.31 -1.19 8.34
CA MET A 124 -8.49 -2.47 7.65
C MET A 124 -9.83 -3.14 8.03
N THR A 125 -10.35 -3.98 7.14
CA THR A 125 -11.59 -4.76 7.34
C THR A 125 -11.50 -6.14 6.68
N SER A 126 -12.26 -7.11 7.20
CA SER A 126 -12.47 -8.42 6.58
C SER A 126 -13.70 -8.44 5.65
N ASP A 127 -14.51 -7.38 5.66
CA ASP A 127 -15.74 -7.27 4.89
C ASP A 127 -15.50 -6.48 3.60
N VAL A 128 -15.57 -7.18 2.47
CA VAL A 128 -15.38 -6.58 1.14
C VAL A 128 -16.41 -5.50 0.83
N GLN A 129 -17.61 -5.55 1.42
CA GLN A 129 -18.64 -4.52 1.24
C GLN A 129 -18.30 -3.20 1.93
N GLN A 130 -17.34 -3.22 2.87
CA GLN A 130 -16.79 -2.04 3.53
C GLN A 130 -15.46 -1.61 2.93
N ALA A 131 -14.93 -2.34 1.95
CA ALA A 131 -13.71 -1.95 1.27
C ALA A 131 -13.96 -0.68 0.46
N MET A 132 -13.00 0.25 0.46
CA MET A 132 -13.06 1.41 -0.42
C MET A 132 -13.25 0.96 -1.88
N SER A 133 -14.23 1.54 -2.56
CA SER A 133 -14.51 1.30 -3.97
C SER A 133 -14.06 2.50 -4.82
N ARG A 134 -14.01 2.36 -6.14
CA ARG A 134 -13.77 3.51 -7.03
C ARG A 134 -14.96 4.47 -7.10
N GLU A 135 -16.16 4.05 -6.71
CA GLU A 135 -17.36 4.90 -6.74
C GLU A 135 -17.30 5.95 -5.63
N ASP A 136 -16.68 5.62 -4.50
CA ASP A 136 -16.38 6.55 -3.39
C ASP A 136 -15.39 7.67 -3.78
N LEU A 137 -14.81 7.62 -4.99
CA LEU A 137 -13.77 8.51 -5.51
C LEU A 137 -14.28 9.44 -6.63
N ALA A 138 -15.54 9.29 -7.05
CA ALA A 138 -16.13 9.99 -8.20
C ALA A 138 -17.00 11.20 -7.83
N ASP A 139 -17.33 11.38 -6.54
CA ASP A 139 -18.25 12.41 -6.05
C ASP A 139 -17.57 13.59 -5.30
N GLY A 140 -16.23 13.72 -5.44
CA GLY A 140 -15.41 14.77 -4.80
C GLY A 140 -14.88 15.83 -5.75
#